data_AF-A0A1Q5QYV7-F1
#
_entry.id   AF-A0A1Q5QYV7-F1
#
_cell.length_a   1.000
_cell.length_b   1.000
_cell.length_c   1.000
_cell.angle_alpha   90.00
_cell.angle_beta   90.00
_cell.angle_gamma   90.00
#
_symmetry.space_group_name_H-M   'P 1'
#
loop_
_entity.id
_entity.type
_entity.pdbx_description
1 polymer ?
#
loop_
_entity_poly.entity_id
_entity_poly.type
_entity_poly.pdbx_seq_one_letter_code
_entity_poly.pdbx_strand_id
1 'polypeptide(L)'
;MTFTIGIISDTHGLLRPEALRALAHVDHIIHGGDIGDPEIITALRRIAPVTAIRGNVDTGEWATDSAETEFVRLAGRLFYVLHDLNTLQIDPVVQGIDVIVSGHSHVPKINTVDGLLYVNPGSAG
;
A
#
# COMPACT_ATOMS: atom_id res chain seq x y z
N MET A 1 -0.11 -22.38 9.30
CA MET A 1 -1.12 -21.32 9.04
C MET A 1 -0.56 -20.44 7.95
N THR A 2 -1.41 -19.96 7.04
CA THR A 2 -1.04 -19.00 5.98
C THR A 2 -1.08 -17.57 6.54
N PHE A 3 -0.16 -16.71 6.08
CA PHE A 3 -0.16 -15.27 6.40
C PHE A 3 -0.63 -14.49 5.18
N THR A 4 -1.75 -13.78 5.30
CA THR A 4 -2.41 -13.06 4.20
C THR A 4 -2.23 -11.56 4.36
N ILE A 5 -1.75 -10.89 3.32
CA ILE A 5 -1.57 -9.43 3.29
C ILE A 5 -2.61 -8.82 2.34
N GLY A 6 -3.41 -7.90 2.85
CA GLY A 6 -4.30 -7.08 2.04
C GLY A 6 -3.55 -5.87 1.46
N ILE A 7 -3.75 -5.57 0.18
CA ILE A 7 -3.11 -4.42 -0.49
C ILE A 7 -4.21 -3.56 -1.11
N ILE A 8 -4.19 -2.27 -0.82
CA ILE A 8 -5.17 -1.27 -1.28
C ILE A 8 -4.44 0.06 -1.58
N SER A 9 -4.98 0.89 -2.47
CA SER A 9 -4.48 2.25 -2.70
C SER A 9 -5.58 3.11 -3.33
N ASP A 10 -5.29 4.41 -3.47
CA ASP A 10 -6.10 5.36 -4.23
C ASP A 10 -7.57 5.29 -3.80
N THR A 11 -7.82 5.39 -2.49
CA THR A 11 -9.17 5.44 -1.92
C THR A 11 -9.80 6.82 -2.08
N HIS A 12 -9.01 7.89 -2.24
CA HIS A 12 -9.50 9.25 -2.54
C HIS A 12 -10.67 9.72 -1.65
N GLY A 13 -10.61 9.39 -0.35
CA GLY A 13 -11.63 9.73 0.64
C GLY A 13 -12.86 8.82 0.67
N LEU A 14 -12.90 7.77 -0.16
CA LEU A 14 -13.98 6.78 -0.18
C LEU A 14 -13.49 5.37 0.15
N LEU A 15 -13.89 4.85 1.31
CA LEU A 15 -13.69 3.45 1.66
C LEU A 15 -14.96 2.64 1.38
N ARG A 16 -14.95 1.89 0.28
CA ARG A 16 -16.10 1.09 -0.17
C ARG A 16 -16.33 -0.15 0.71
N PRO A 17 -17.59 -0.55 1.00
CA PRO A 17 -17.88 -1.78 1.73
C PRO A 17 -17.30 -3.06 1.10
N GLU A 18 -17.15 -3.10 -0.22
CA GLU A 18 -16.49 -4.17 -0.96
C GLU A 18 -15.03 -4.33 -0.54
N ALA A 19 -14.31 -3.22 -0.37
CA ALA A 19 -12.92 -3.23 0.09
C ALA A 19 -12.82 -3.76 1.52
N LEU A 20 -13.71 -3.32 2.42
CA LEU A 20 -13.77 -3.84 3.79
C LEU A 20 -14.01 -5.36 3.83
N ARG A 21 -14.89 -5.86 2.96
CA ARG A 21 -15.17 -7.31 2.85
C ARG A 21 -13.98 -8.06 2.25
N ALA A 22 -13.33 -7.52 1.23
CA ALA A 22 -12.16 -8.14 0.60
C ALA A 22 -10.95 -8.20 1.54
N LEU A 23 -10.81 -7.21 2.42
CA LEU A 23 -9.75 -7.14 3.43
C LEU A 23 -10.11 -7.88 4.73
N ALA A 24 -11.30 -8.46 4.84
CA ALA A 24 -11.69 -9.18 6.04
C ALA A 24 -10.74 -10.37 6.29
N HIS A 25 -10.29 -10.50 7.54
CA HIS A 25 -9.43 -11.61 8.01
C HIS A 25 -8.02 -11.66 7.43
N VAL A 26 -7.50 -10.55 6.87
CA VAL A 26 -6.07 -10.44 6.55
C VAL A 26 -5.25 -10.19 7.82
N ASP A 27 -3.99 -10.58 7.82
CA ASP A 27 -3.08 -10.42 8.96
C ASP A 27 -2.41 -9.05 8.99
N HIS A 28 -2.31 -8.38 7.83
CA HIS A 28 -1.76 -7.02 7.69
C HIS A 28 -2.34 -6.34 6.44
N ILE A 29 -2.44 -5.01 6.47
CA ILE A 29 -2.89 -4.19 5.33
C ILE A 29 -1.78 -3.22 4.93
N ILE A 30 -1.53 -3.11 3.62
CA ILE A 30 -0.66 -2.08 3.04
C ILE A 30 -1.53 -1.11 2.23
N HIS A 31 -1.47 0.18 2.56
CA HIS A 31 -2.09 1.26 1.78
C HIS A 31 -1.04 2.01 0.95
N GLY A 32 -1.14 1.95 -0.37
CA GLY A 32 -0.18 2.53 -1.32
C GLY A 32 -0.30 4.03 -1.57
N GLY A 33 -0.84 4.82 -0.64
CA GLY A 33 -1.10 6.27 -0.80
C GLY A 33 -2.39 6.64 -1.54
N ASP A 34 -2.60 7.95 -1.68
CA ASP A 34 -3.83 8.61 -2.14
C ASP A 34 -5.04 8.21 -1.28
N ILE A 35 -4.91 8.44 0.03
CA ILE A 35 -5.90 8.07 1.03
C ILE A 35 -7.10 9.01 0.96
N GLY A 36 -6.86 10.33 0.92
CA GLY A 36 -7.85 11.40 0.85
C GLY A 36 -8.56 11.75 2.17
N ASP A 37 -8.77 10.78 3.07
CA ASP A 37 -9.36 10.98 4.40
C ASP A 37 -8.65 10.11 5.46
N PRO A 38 -8.05 10.70 6.54
CA PRO A 38 -7.35 9.93 7.57
C PRO A 38 -8.24 8.92 8.31
N GLU A 39 -9.57 9.12 8.33
CA GLU A 39 -10.50 8.16 8.94
C GLU A 39 -10.50 6.80 8.22
N ILE A 40 -10.07 6.75 6.96
CA ILE A 40 -9.90 5.50 6.22
C ILE A 40 -8.84 4.63 6.87
N ILE A 41 -7.70 5.21 7.26
CA ILE A 41 -6.66 4.46 7.97
C ILE A 41 -7.17 3.99 9.33
N THR A 42 -7.91 4.84 10.04
CA THR A 42 -8.59 4.45 11.29
C THR A 42 -9.53 3.27 11.10
N ALA A 43 -10.32 3.26 10.01
CA ALA A 43 -11.24 2.17 9.68
C ALA A 43 -10.49 0.87 9.33
N LEU A 44 -9.46 0.94 8.49
CA LEU A 44 -8.63 -0.21 8.10
C LEU A 44 -7.91 -0.82 9.31
N ARG A 45 -7.43 0.00 10.25
CA ARG A 45 -6.80 -0.46 11.51
C ARG A 45 -7.73 -1.26 12.42
N ARG A 46 -9.05 -1.17 12.25
CA ARG A 46 -10.00 -2.02 12.96
C ARG A 46 -10.05 -3.45 12.41
N ILE A 47 -9.54 -3.67 11.20
CA ILE A 47 -9.47 -4.98 10.56
C ILE A 47 -8.15 -5.67 10.91
N ALA A 48 -7.03 -4.99 10.65
CA ALA A 48 -5.68 -5.51 10.84
C ALA A 48 -4.67 -4.37 11.01
N PRO A 49 -3.43 -4.64 11.48
CA PRO A 49 -2.36 -3.65 11.44
C PRO A 49 -2.16 -3.08 10.03
N VAL A 50 -1.88 -1.77 9.95
CA VAL A 50 -1.78 -1.03 8.67
C VAL A 50 -0.42 -0.39 8.53
N THR A 51 0.25 -0.66 7.41
CA THR A 51 1.33 0.16 6.85
C THR A 51 0.72 1.07 5.79
N ALA A 52 0.91 2.37 5.91
CA ALA A 52 0.40 3.33 4.94
C ALA A 52 1.46 4.39 4.65
N ILE A 53 1.50 4.81 3.40
CA ILE A 53 2.24 5.98 2.95
C ILE A 53 1.25 7.05 2.47
N ARG A 54 1.70 8.29 2.37
CA ARG A 54 0.95 9.36 1.71
C ARG A 54 1.14 9.32 0.19
N GLY A 55 0.11 9.68 -0.56
CA GLY A 55 0.15 9.93 -2.00
C GLY A 55 0.08 11.42 -2.35
N ASN A 56 -0.24 11.71 -3.60
CA ASN A 56 -0.33 13.05 -4.17
C ASN A 56 -1.44 13.90 -3.55
N VAL A 57 -2.59 13.30 -3.23
CA VAL A 57 -3.76 14.05 -2.70
C VAL A 57 -3.71 14.26 -1.19
N ASP A 58 -2.81 13.55 -0.51
CA ASP A 58 -2.65 13.55 0.95
C ASP A 58 -1.81 14.75 1.40
N THR A 59 -2.41 15.95 1.27
CA THR A 59 -1.73 17.25 1.49
C THR A 59 -2.20 17.99 2.76
N GLY A 60 -3.19 17.45 3.46
CA GLY A 60 -3.70 18.04 4.70
C GLY A 60 -2.70 17.96 5.85
N GLU A 61 -2.93 18.73 6.91
CA GLU A 61 -2.06 18.75 8.11
C GLU A 61 -1.81 17.34 8.67
N TRP A 62 -2.84 16.49 8.66
CA TRP A 62 -2.78 15.09 9.08
C TRP A 62 -1.74 14.24 8.31
N ALA A 63 -1.43 14.60 7.06
CA ALA A 63 -0.51 13.88 6.19
C ALA A 63 0.93 14.42 6.27
N THR A 64 1.17 15.49 7.03
CA THR A 64 2.49 16.13 7.15
C THR A 64 3.53 15.16 7.70
N ASP A 65 3.15 14.39 8.71
CA ASP A 65 4.00 13.40 9.38
C ASP A 65 3.89 12.00 8.76
N SER A 66 3.07 11.84 7.70
CA SER A 66 2.94 10.55 7.02
C SER A 66 4.14 10.30 6.10
N ALA A 67 4.66 9.08 6.14
CA ALA A 67 5.79 8.69 5.31
C ALA A 67 5.43 8.71 3.81
N GLU A 68 6.35 9.15 2.96
CA GLU A 68 6.21 9.08 1.49
C GLU A 68 6.53 7.69 0.94
N THR A 69 7.44 6.98 1.62
CA THR A 69 7.83 5.61 1.30
C THR A 69 8.06 4.85 2.59
N GLU A 70 7.91 3.53 2.56
CA GLU A 70 8.10 2.70 3.76
C GLU A 70 8.67 1.32 3.42
N PHE A 71 9.53 0.82 4.30
CA PHE A 71 9.96 -0.57 4.28
C PHE A 71 9.21 -1.35 5.35
N VAL A 72 8.61 -2.48 4.98
CA VAL A 72 7.96 -3.36 5.95
C VAL A 72 8.31 -4.81 5.71
N ARG A 73 8.71 -5.51 6.78
CA ARG A 73 9.00 -6.95 6.72
C ARG A 73 7.80 -7.74 7.23
N LEU A 74 7.18 -8.50 6.33
CA LEU A 74 5.99 -9.31 6.64
C LEU A 74 6.23 -10.75 6.16
N ALA A 75 5.92 -11.73 7.00
CA ALA A 75 6.10 -13.16 6.70
C ALA A 75 7.48 -13.51 6.09
N GLY A 76 8.55 -12.85 6.56
CA GLY A 76 9.92 -13.07 6.08
C GLY A 76 10.30 -12.34 4.77
N ARG A 77 9.34 -11.67 4.11
CA ARG A 77 9.56 -10.91 2.87
C ARG A 77 9.69 -9.41 3.15
N LEU A 78 10.58 -8.74 2.43
CA LEU A 78 10.75 -7.30 2.50
C LEU A 78 9.89 -6.62 1.43
N PHE A 79 8.97 -5.78 1.87
CA PHE A 79 8.14 -4.94 1.03
C PHE A 79 8.71 -3.52 1.02
N TYR A 80 8.70 -2.89 -0.14
CA TYR A 80 8.90 -1.46 -0.29
C TYR A 80 7.64 -0.82 -0.86
N VAL A 81 7.12 0.17 -0.15
CA VAL A 81 5.88 0.87 -0.50
C VAL A 81 6.26 2.26 -0.95
N LEU A 82 5.86 2.63 -2.17
CA LEU A 82 5.98 3.98 -2.71
C LEU A 82 4.77 4.27 -3.60
N HIS A 83 4.30 5.50 -3.67
CA HIS A 83 3.04 5.77 -4.35
C HIS A 83 3.19 5.70 -5.88
N ASP A 84 4.13 6.44 -6.46
CA ASP A 84 4.43 6.45 -7.90
C ASP A 84 5.70 5.66 -8.21
N LEU A 85 5.59 4.58 -8.99
CA LEU A 85 6.73 3.78 -9.44
C LEU A 85 7.79 4.59 -10.19
N ASN A 86 7.42 5.68 -10.86
CA ASN A 86 8.39 6.53 -11.57
C ASN A 86 9.31 7.29 -10.63
N THR A 87 8.97 7.36 -9.33
CA THR A 87 9.79 8.00 -8.30
C THR A 87 10.75 7.01 -7.63
N LEU A 88 10.78 5.73 -8.03
CA LEU A 88 11.70 4.74 -7.49
C LEU A 88 13.16 5.14 -7.73
N GLN A 89 13.86 5.57 -6.68
CA GLN A 89 15.27 5.98 -6.73
C GLN A 89 16.26 4.93 -6.23
N ILE A 90 15.76 3.82 -5.67
CA ILE A 90 16.59 2.75 -5.10
C ILE A 90 16.67 1.57 -6.06
N ASP A 91 17.79 0.85 -6.01
CA ASP A 91 17.92 -0.46 -6.65
C ASP A 91 17.28 -1.54 -5.76
N PRO A 92 16.14 -2.14 -6.16
CA PRO A 92 15.43 -3.07 -5.30
C PRO A 92 16.21 -4.36 -5.02
N VAL A 93 17.04 -4.81 -5.96
CA VAL A 93 17.82 -6.04 -5.85
C VAL A 93 18.93 -5.84 -4.82
N VAL A 94 19.63 -4.71 -4.89
CA VAL A 94 20.68 -4.36 -3.91
C VAL A 94 20.10 -4.23 -2.50
N GLN A 95 18.88 -3.70 -2.38
CA GLN A 95 18.19 -3.56 -1.09
C GLN A 95 17.55 -4.87 -0.59
N GLY A 96 17.59 -5.94 -1.38
CA GLY A 96 16.97 -7.21 -1.03
C GLY A 96 15.44 -7.13 -0.88
N ILE A 97 14.80 -6.27 -1.66
CA ILE A 97 13.34 -6.13 -1.70
C ILE A 97 12.76 -7.35 -2.43
N ASP A 98 11.72 -7.96 -1.85
CA ASP A 98 10.97 -9.05 -2.46
C ASP A 98 9.73 -8.53 -3.21
N VAL A 99 9.11 -7.46 -2.71
CA VAL A 99 7.84 -6.93 -3.24
C VAL A 99 7.85 -5.40 -3.24
N ILE A 100 7.49 -4.79 -4.37
CA ILE A 100 7.19 -3.37 -4.49
C ILE A 100 5.67 -3.17 -4.58
N VAL A 101 5.13 -2.32 -3.71
CA VAL A 101 3.72 -1.91 -3.71
C VAL A 101 3.62 -0.47 -4.16
N SER A 102 2.72 -0.20 -5.11
CA SER A 102 2.46 1.12 -5.68
C SER A 102 0.98 1.42 -5.89
N GLY A 103 0.65 2.70 -6.06
CA GLY A 103 -0.68 3.22 -6.42
C GLY A 103 -0.58 4.10 -7.66
N HIS A 104 -1.14 5.32 -7.62
CA HIS A 104 -0.95 6.42 -8.58
C HIS A 104 -1.59 6.21 -9.95
N SER A 105 -1.28 5.11 -10.64
CA SER A 105 -1.76 4.87 -12.00
C SER A 105 -3.24 4.51 -12.08
N HIS A 106 -3.83 4.08 -10.96
CA HIS A 106 -5.17 3.49 -10.85
C HIS A 106 -5.38 2.23 -11.71
N VAL A 107 -4.32 1.68 -12.33
CA VAL A 107 -4.39 0.49 -13.18
C VAL A 107 -3.89 -0.72 -12.39
N PRO A 108 -4.76 -1.71 -12.10
CA PRO A 108 -4.34 -2.93 -11.44
C PRO A 108 -3.23 -3.63 -12.22
N LYS A 109 -2.15 -3.97 -11.52
CA LYS A 109 -0.98 -4.62 -12.11
C LYS A 109 -0.33 -5.56 -11.11
N ILE A 110 -0.08 -6.78 -11.54
CA ILE A 110 0.75 -7.75 -10.83
C ILE A 110 1.75 -8.29 -11.83
N ASN A 111 3.04 -8.11 -11.58
CA ASN A 111 4.10 -8.57 -12.46
C ASN A 111 5.33 -8.96 -11.67
N THR A 112 6.04 -10.00 -12.11
CA THR A 112 7.32 -10.41 -11.53
C THR A 112 8.44 -10.18 -12.53
N VAL A 113 9.49 -9.47 -12.14
CA VAL A 113 10.70 -9.24 -12.94
C VAL A 113 11.90 -9.68 -12.12
N ASP A 114 12.69 -10.63 -12.63
CA ASP A 114 13.90 -11.13 -11.96
C ASP A 114 13.69 -11.54 -10.49
N GLY A 115 12.52 -12.12 -10.18
CA GLY A 115 12.14 -12.57 -8.83
C GLY A 115 11.52 -11.50 -7.93
N LEU A 116 11.53 -10.23 -8.34
CA LEU A 116 10.89 -9.11 -7.66
C LEU A 116 9.44 -8.96 -8.10
N LEU A 117 8.51 -8.97 -7.13
CA LEU A 117 7.08 -8.79 -7.39
C LEU A 117 6.71 -7.31 -7.35
N TYR A 118 6.05 -6.82 -8.39
CA TYR A 118 5.45 -5.50 -8.44
C TYR A 118 3.94 -5.62 -8.34
N VAL A 119 3.34 -4.87 -7.42
CA VAL A 119 1.89 -4.85 -7.18
C VAL A 119 1.39 -3.41 -7.23
N ASN A 120 0.35 -3.21 -8.02
CA ASN A 120 -0.55 -2.06 -7.97
C ASN A 120 -1.98 -2.59 -7.86
N PRO A 121 -2.72 -2.30 -6.78
CA PRO A 121 -4.07 -2.83 -6.60
C PRO A 121 -5.11 -2.09 -7.45
N GLY A 122 -4.73 -1.00 -8.14
CA GLY A 122 -5.64 -0.08 -8.81
C GLY A 122 -6.27 0.90 -7.83
N SER A 123 -7.41 1.49 -8.21
CA SER A 123 -8.14 2.42 -7.34
C SER A 123 -9.32 1.76 -6.63
N ALA A 124 -9.36 1.93 -5.31
CA ALA A 124 -10.42 1.40 -4.46
C ALA A 124 -11.49 2.45 -4.07
N GLY A 125 -11.23 3.72 -4.39
CA GLY A 125 -12.14 4.86 -4.23
C GLY A 125 -13.22 4.97 -5.28
#